data_AF-A0A8T4SEG1-F1
#
_entry.id   AF-A0A8T4SEG1-F1
#
_cell.length_a   1.000
_cell.length_b   1.000
_cell.length_c   1.000
_cell.angle_alpha   90.00
_cell.angle_beta   90.00
_cell.angle_gamma   90.00
#
_symmetry.space_group_name_H-M   'P 1'
#
loop_
_entity.id
_entity.type
_entity.pdbx_description
1 polymer ?
#
loop_
_entity_poly.entity_id
_entity_poly.type
_entity_poly.pdbx_seq_one_letter_code
_entity_poly.pdbx_strand_id
1 'polypeptide(L)' 'MTYILGINSVYHESSACIIKDGKMIAAAEEERFNRIKHAKEA' A
#
# COMPACT_ATOMS: atom_id res chain seq x y z
N MET A 1 3.26 12.47 18.39
CA MET A 1 2.41 12.15 17.22
C MET A 1 3.35 11.93 16.05
N THR A 2 3.50 10.67 15.65
CA THR A 2 4.47 10.24 14.64
C THR A 2 3.74 9.63 13.47
N TYR A 3 4.11 10.03 12.26
CA TYR A 3 3.66 9.44 11.01
C TYR A 3 4.82 8.72 10.33
N ILE A 4 4.53 7.53 9.79
CA ILE A 4 5.48 6.74 9.00
C ILE A 4 4.83 6.49 7.64
N LEU A 5 5.56 6.78 6.57
CA LEU A 5 5.22 6.38 5.21
C LEU A 5 5.91 5.04 4.93
N GLY A 6 5.11 3.97 4.81
CA GLY A 6 5.58 2.68 4.35
C GLY A 6 5.55 2.64 2.82
N ILE A 7 6.63 2.17 2.20
CA ILE A 7 6.75 2.00 0.75
C ILE A 7 7.19 0.57 0.47
N ASN A 8 6.49 -0.11 -0.42
CA ASN A 8 6.94 -1.33 -1.06
C ASN A 8 7.07 -1.09 -2.57
N SER A 9 8.29 -1.27 -3.08
CA SER A 9 8.63 -1.01 -4.49
C SER A 9 9.67 -1.99 -5.04
N VAL A 10 10.01 -3.04 -4.29
CA VAL A 10 11.10 -3.97 -4.64
C VAL A 10 10.59 -5.38 -4.92
N TYR A 11 9.57 -5.83 -4.18
CA TYR A 11 8.99 -7.16 -4.32
C TYR A 11 7.46 -7.05 -4.32
N HIS A 12 6.80 -7.79 -5.21
CA HIS A 12 5.37 -7.67 -5.50
C HIS A 12 4.97 -6.32 -6.10
N GLU A 13 3.66 -6.12 -6.23
CA GLU A 13 3.06 -4.90 -6.74
C GLU A 13 3.38 -3.69 -5.85
N SER A 14 3.62 -2.53 -6.50
CA SER A 14 3.94 -1.29 -5.81
C SER A 14 2.82 -0.94 -4.83
N SER A 15 3.18 -0.59 -3.59
CA SER A 15 2.19 -0.30 -2.56
C SER A 15 2.72 0.67 -1.52
N ALA A 16 1.81 1.37 -0.85
CA ALA A 16 2.14 2.34 0.19
C ALA A 16 1.13 2.29 1.35
N CYS A 17 1.59 2.64 2.55
CA CYS A 17 0.75 2.76 3.73
C CYS A 17 1.12 3.97 4.60
N ILE A 18 0.17 4.45 5.39
CA ILE A 18 0.38 5.47 6.42
C ILE A 18 0.13 4.84 7.79
N ILE A 19 1.12 4.96 8.67
CA ILE A 19 1.03 4.54 10.06
C ILE A 19 1.07 5.78 10.95
N LYS A 20 0.11 5.88 11.87
CA LYS A 20 0.04 6.92 12.91
C LYS A 20 0.16 6.27 14.28
N ASP A 21 1.20 6.66 15.02
CA ASP A 21 1.43 6.20 16.40
C ASP A 21 1.33 4.65 16.55
N GLY A 22 1.97 3.93 15.62
CA GLY A 22 1.99 2.46 15.59
C GLY A 22 0.76 1.78 14.98
N LYS A 23 -0.27 2.54 14.57
CA LYS A 23 -1.47 2.00 13.92
C LYS A 23 -1.52 2.36 12.44
N MET A 24 -1.74 1.37 11.58
CA MET A 24 -1.99 1.61 10.15
C MET A 24 -3.36 2.29 9.99
N ILE A 25 -3.41 3.41 9.26
CA ILE A 25 -4.64 4.19 9.02
C ILE A 25 -5.03 4.26 7.54
N ALA A 26 -4.10 3.97 6.64
CA ALA A 26 -4.36 3.87 5.21
C ALA A 26 -3.36 2.90 4.57
N ALA A 27 -3.80 2.17 3.55
CA ALA A 27 -2.96 1.35 2.69
C ALA A 27 -3.58 1.29 1.29
N ALA A 28 -2.74 1.30 0.25
CA ALA A 28 -3.16 1.18 -1.13
C ALA A 28 -2.09 0.49 -1.98
N GLU A 29 -2.54 -0.25 -2.98
CA GLU A 29 -1.71 -0.94 -3.98
C GLU A 29 -1.91 -0.27 -5.36
N GLU A 30 -0.95 -0.46 -6.26
CA GLU A 30 -0.92 0.15 -7.60
C GLU A 30 -2.20 -0.10 -8.41
N GLU A 31 -2.77 -1.31 -8.33
CA GLU A 31 -4.00 -1.73 -9.01
C GLU A 31 -5.19 -0.81 -8.72
N ARG A 32 -5.22 -0.17 -7.54
CA ARG A 32 -6.29 0.76 -7.16
C ARG A 32 -6.19 2.08 -7.90
N PHE A 33 -4.99 2.45 -8.34
CA PHE A 33 -4.71 3.67 -9.09
C PHE A 33 -4.79 3.44 -10.59
N ASN A 34 -4.12 2.40 -11.10
CA ASN A 34 -4.04 2.12 -12.54
C ASN A 34 -5.23 1.29 -13.07
N ARG A 35 -6.03 0.67 -12.18
CA ARG A 35 -7.18 -0.21 -12.49
C ARG A 35 -6.82 -1.47 -13.28
N ILE A 36 -5.56 -1.89 -13.23
CA ILE A 36 -5.05 -3.13 -13.79
C ILE A 36 -4.93 -4.14 -12.65
N LYS A 37 -5.66 -5.25 -12.73
CA LYS A 37 -5.67 -6.27 -11.67
C LYS A 37 -4.45 -7.20 -11.83
N HIS A 38 -3.61 -7.27 -10.80
CA HIS A 38 -2.47 -8.18 -10.76
C HIS A 38 -2.72 -9.42 -9.88
N ALA A 39 -3.68 -9.33 -8.96
CA ALA A 39 -4.13 -10.46 -8.15
C ALA A 39 -4.95 -11.47 -8.96
N LYS A 40 -4.96 -12.73 -8.51
CA LYS A 40 -5.80 -13.79 -9.11
C LYS A 40 -7.28 -13.40 -9.07
N GLU A 41 -8.03 -13.90 -10.05
CA GLU A 41 -9.48 -13.92 -9.97
C GLU A 41 -9.92 -14.78 -8.79
N ALA A 42 -10.96 -14.31 -8.10
CA ALA A 42 -11.53 -14.95 -6.93
C ALA A 42 -12.53 -16.03 -7.38
#